data_AF-A0A2D5T5U7-F1
#
_entry.id   AF-A0A2D5T5U7-F1
#
_cell.length_a   1.000
_cell.length_b   1.000
_cell.length_c   1.000
_cell.angle_alpha   90.00
_cell.angle_beta   90.00
_cell.angle_gamma   90.00
#
_symmetry.space_group_name_H-M   'P 1'
#
loop_
_entity.id
_entity.type
_entity.pdbx_description
1 polymer ?
#
loop_
_entity_poly.entity_id
_entity_poly.type
_entity_poly.pdbx_seq_one_letter_code
_entity_poly.pdbx_strand_id
1 'polypeptide(L)'
;MKSRFVTMEDVESDFFENHIKDIVKAKKLAASSKGKEELANHFWRELQACNINADFIRIFDLLKKKSYRDAWILLEQCEIACTSLIRNSTPEFQKEKRVLYIQEKIESLQSLFPYLLFFSPGFTTGYYTCSICGSKVVPRNRCGHKKGIVYNGELCMHIGHEPDFKEISIVTNPVQKYSVAHDDKTLDFSVLNFLISHLEHAFERWSYIKTRKVFSREMFSKLSLKSKCPCKSGEVFSNCCNQKSEISIPHIDFLFEDKEDFEPKINFPY
;
A
#
# COMPACT_ATOMS: atom_id res chain seq x y z
N MET A 1 -8.86 11.01 20.18
CA MET A 1 -10.23 10.83 19.61
C MET A 1 -10.29 9.41 19.07
N LYS A 2 -11.13 8.53 19.64
CA LYS A 2 -11.28 7.15 19.13
C LYS A 2 -11.75 7.24 17.68
N SER A 3 -10.89 6.83 16.75
CA SER A 3 -11.14 6.83 15.31
C SER A 3 -12.31 5.89 15.00
N ARG A 4 -13.52 6.44 15.01
CA ARG A 4 -14.77 5.72 14.71
C ARG A 4 -15.05 5.60 13.22
N PHE A 5 -14.24 6.23 12.37
CA PHE A 5 -14.39 6.14 10.93
C PHE A 5 -13.97 4.76 10.44
N VAL A 6 -14.91 4.08 9.78
CA VAL A 6 -14.74 2.74 9.22
C VAL A 6 -15.36 2.60 7.83
N THR A 7 -16.24 3.51 7.41
CA THR A 7 -16.92 3.47 6.09
C THR A 7 -16.59 4.67 5.20
N MET A 8 -16.96 4.61 3.93
CA MET A 8 -16.83 5.76 3.02
C MET A 8 -17.75 6.92 3.40
N GLU A 9 -18.96 6.64 3.89
CA GLU A 9 -19.90 7.66 4.37
C GLU A 9 -19.30 8.51 5.49
N ASP A 10 -18.52 7.87 6.38
CA ASP A 10 -17.78 8.56 7.43
C ASP A 10 -16.78 9.57 6.85
N VAL A 11 -16.03 9.17 5.82
CA VAL A 11 -14.97 9.96 5.18
C VAL A 11 -15.53 11.06 4.29
N GLU A 12 -16.69 10.86 3.70
CA GLU A 12 -17.39 11.82 2.84
C GLU A 12 -18.29 12.77 3.64
N SER A 13 -18.43 12.57 4.95
CA SER A 13 -19.25 13.41 5.80
C SER A 13 -18.70 14.84 5.95
N ASP A 14 -19.62 15.82 6.02
CA ASP A 14 -19.29 17.20 6.38
C ASP A 14 -18.53 17.28 7.72
N PHE A 15 -18.81 16.35 8.63
CA PHE A 15 -18.11 16.26 9.91
C PHE A 15 -16.62 15.98 9.72
N PHE A 16 -16.26 15.00 8.88
CA PHE A 16 -14.86 14.68 8.59
C PHE A 16 -14.16 15.85 7.89
N GLU A 17 -14.81 16.46 6.89
CA GLU A 17 -14.23 17.59 6.16
C GLU A 17 -13.97 18.79 7.09
N ASN A 18 -14.95 19.14 7.93
CA ASN A 18 -14.80 20.22 8.90
C ASN A 18 -13.72 19.91 9.93
N HIS A 19 -13.64 18.66 10.40
CA HIS A 19 -12.59 18.24 11.34
C HIS A 19 -11.18 18.40 10.74
N ILE A 20 -10.98 18.00 9.48
CA ILE A 20 -9.71 18.19 8.77
C ILE A 20 -9.38 19.68 8.64
N LYS A 21 -10.36 20.52 8.26
CA LYS A 21 -10.18 21.98 8.16
C LYS A 21 -9.76 22.58 9.50
N ASP A 22 -10.35 22.14 10.60
CA ASP A 22 -10.02 22.61 11.94
C ASP A 22 -8.59 22.23 12.34
N ILE A 23 -8.17 20.99 12.10
CA ILE A 23 -6.79 20.55 12.36
C ILE A 23 -5.80 21.36 11.52
N VAL A 24 -6.09 21.59 10.23
CA VAL A 24 -5.24 22.38 9.34
C VAL A 24 -5.10 23.82 9.83
N LYS A 25 -6.20 24.43 10.26
CA LYS A 25 -6.19 25.78 10.85
C LYS A 25 -5.37 25.81 12.14
N ALA A 26 -5.56 24.84 13.03
CA ALA A 26 -4.83 24.74 14.28
C ALA A 26 -3.32 24.53 14.06
N LYS A 27 -2.94 23.69 13.09
CA LYS A 27 -1.55 23.48 12.66
C LYS A 27 -0.89 24.79 12.24
N LYS A 28 -1.55 25.56 11.37
CA LYS A 28 -1.04 26.85 10.87
C LYS A 28 -0.86 27.88 11.99
N LEU A 29 -1.82 27.97 12.90
CA LEU A 29 -1.76 28.87 14.06
C LEU A 29 -0.60 28.49 15.00
N ALA A 30 -0.40 27.19 15.26
CA ALA A 30 0.70 26.71 16.09
C ALA A 30 2.06 26.97 15.42
N ALA A 31 2.20 26.68 14.12
CA ALA A 31 3.43 26.90 13.37
C ALA A 31 3.86 28.38 13.31
N SER A 32 2.90 29.30 13.32
CA SER A 32 3.16 30.75 13.31
C SER A 32 3.49 31.31 14.69
N SER A 33 3.29 30.53 15.75
CA SER A 33 3.49 30.97 17.14
C SER A 33 4.88 30.59 17.64
N LYS A 34 5.65 31.57 18.12
CA LYS A 34 6.99 31.33 18.68
C LYS A 34 6.92 30.33 19.85
N GLY A 35 7.77 29.30 19.82
CA GLY A 35 7.88 28.29 20.88
C GLY A 35 6.81 27.20 20.88
N LYS A 36 5.96 27.11 19.84
CA LYS A 36 4.90 26.09 19.72
C LYS A 36 5.17 25.02 18.67
N GLU A 37 6.44 24.73 18.37
CA GLU A 37 6.84 23.74 17.37
C GLU A 37 6.24 22.35 17.64
N GLU A 38 6.36 21.85 18.87
CA GLU A 38 5.81 20.54 19.24
C GLU A 38 4.30 20.44 19.06
N LEU A 39 3.58 21.54 19.30
CA LEU A 39 2.13 21.60 19.08
C LEU A 39 1.81 21.55 17.57
N ALA A 40 2.58 22.24 16.74
CA ALA A 40 2.44 22.18 15.29
C ALA A 40 2.77 20.76 14.76
N ASN A 41 3.83 20.14 15.28
CA ASN A 41 4.22 18.76 14.97
C ASN A 41 3.15 17.76 15.42
N HIS A 42 2.49 18.00 16.55
CA HIS A 42 1.34 17.22 17.02
C HIS A 42 0.16 17.32 16.04
N PHE A 43 -0.23 18.52 15.61
CA PHE A 43 -1.30 18.67 14.61
C PHE A 43 -0.95 18.06 13.26
N TRP A 44 0.33 18.08 12.85
CA TRP A 44 0.76 17.34 11.66
C TRP A 44 0.53 15.83 11.82
N ARG A 45 0.91 15.25 12.97
CA ARG A 45 0.70 13.81 13.25
C ARG A 45 -0.78 13.44 13.23
N GLU A 46 -1.63 14.25 13.86
CA GLU A 46 -3.09 14.06 13.87
C GLU A 46 -3.68 14.11 12.45
N LEU A 47 -3.29 15.13 11.66
CA LEU A 47 -3.73 15.26 10.28
C LEU A 47 -3.32 14.06 9.42
N GLN A 48 -2.06 13.62 9.52
CA GLN A 48 -1.58 12.45 8.80
C GLN A 48 -2.31 11.18 9.22
N ALA A 49 -2.55 10.99 10.53
CA ALA A 49 -3.29 9.84 11.03
C ALA A 49 -4.73 9.80 10.46
N CYS A 50 -5.43 10.93 10.43
CA CYS A 50 -6.76 11.03 9.84
C CYS A 50 -6.75 10.70 8.35
N ASN A 51 -5.80 11.26 7.59
CA ASN A 51 -5.68 11.00 6.16
C ASN A 51 -5.36 9.53 5.87
N ILE A 52 -4.41 8.93 6.59
CA ILE A 52 -4.07 7.50 6.44
C ILE A 52 -5.29 6.60 6.68
N ASN A 53 -6.08 6.89 7.73
CA ASN A 53 -7.30 6.12 7.99
C ASN A 53 -8.33 6.29 6.86
N ALA A 54 -8.53 7.52 6.37
CA ALA A 54 -9.44 7.80 5.26
C ALA A 54 -8.99 7.16 3.95
N ASP A 55 -7.70 7.24 3.62
CA ASP A 55 -7.12 6.64 2.42
C ASP A 55 -7.22 5.11 2.46
N PHE A 56 -7.04 4.50 3.64
CA PHE A 56 -7.24 3.05 3.80
C PHE A 56 -8.69 2.62 3.55
N ILE A 57 -9.66 3.42 4.01
CA ILE A 57 -11.08 3.20 3.70
C ILE A 57 -11.34 3.35 2.19
N ARG A 58 -10.78 4.39 1.54
CA ARG A 58 -10.89 4.63 0.09
C ARG A 58 -10.28 3.50 -0.73
N ILE A 59 -9.12 2.99 -0.33
CA ILE A 59 -8.48 1.81 -0.96
C ILE A 59 -9.47 0.66 -0.95
N PHE A 60 -10.08 0.37 0.20
CA PHE A 60 -11.01 -0.72 0.34
C PHE A 60 -12.26 -0.56 -0.55
N ASP A 61 -12.80 0.66 -0.64
CA ASP A 61 -13.90 0.98 -1.56
C ASP A 61 -13.52 0.82 -3.04
N LEU A 62 -12.34 1.31 -3.44
CA LEU A 62 -11.81 1.12 -4.80
C LEU A 62 -11.66 -0.37 -5.13
N LEU A 63 -11.21 -1.18 -4.17
CA LEU A 63 -11.11 -2.63 -4.34
C LEU A 63 -12.49 -3.28 -4.47
N LYS A 64 -13.49 -2.87 -3.68
CA LYS A 64 -14.88 -3.32 -3.84
C LYS A 64 -15.45 -2.98 -5.22
N LYS A 65 -15.10 -1.81 -5.73
CA LYS A 65 -15.46 -1.33 -7.08
C LYS A 65 -14.57 -1.91 -8.20
N LYS A 66 -13.63 -2.80 -7.87
CA LYS A 66 -12.67 -3.42 -8.81
C LYS A 66 -11.81 -2.41 -9.58
N SER A 67 -11.59 -1.23 -9.01
CA SER A 67 -10.72 -0.18 -9.55
C SER A 67 -9.27 -0.43 -9.11
N TYR A 68 -8.65 -1.48 -9.64
CA TYR A 68 -7.39 -2.03 -9.13
C TYR A 68 -6.18 -1.11 -9.30
N ARG A 69 -6.06 -0.40 -10.44
CA ARG A 69 -4.97 0.55 -10.66
C ARG A 69 -5.02 1.69 -9.65
N ASP A 70 -6.19 2.29 -9.46
CA ASP A 70 -6.36 3.40 -8.53
C ASP A 70 -6.12 2.98 -7.08
N ALA A 71 -6.63 1.80 -6.70
CA ALA A 71 -6.36 1.22 -5.39
C ALA A 71 -4.86 1.00 -5.15
N TRP A 72 -4.13 0.52 -6.16
CA TRP A 72 -2.69 0.29 -6.08
C TRP A 72 -1.88 1.58 -5.91
N ILE A 73 -2.22 2.62 -6.67
CA ILE A 73 -1.58 3.93 -6.56
C ILE A 73 -1.79 4.47 -5.13
N LEU A 74 -3.01 4.39 -4.61
CA LEU A 74 -3.32 4.88 -3.27
C LEU A 74 -2.68 4.02 -2.17
N LEU A 75 -2.54 2.70 -2.37
CA LEU A 75 -1.82 1.80 -1.46
C LEU A 75 -0.37 2.24 -1.23
N GLU A 76 0.37 2.56 -2.30
CA GLU A 76 1.75 3.04 -2.17
C GLU A 76 1.82 4.42 -1.48
N GLN A 77 0.92 5.34 -1.85
CA GLN A 77 0.88 6.66 -1.21
C GLN A 77 0.62 6.53 0.30
N CYS A 78 -0.29 5.64 0.68
CA CYS A 78 -0.61 5.35 2.07
C CYS A 78 0.57 4.66 2.79
N GLU A 79 1.30 3.75 2.13
CA GLU A 79 2.54 3.13 2.66
C GLU A 79 3.61 4.18 3.01
N ILE A 80 3.84 5.14 2.10
CA ILE A 80 4.79 6.25 2.29
C ILE A 80 4.34 7.15 3.45
N ALA A 81 3.04 7.44 3.53
CA ALA A 81 2.46 8.24 4.61
C ALA A 81 2.62 7.54 5.97
N CYS A 82 2.31 6.24 6.06
CA CYS A 82 2.52 5.41 7.26
C CYS A 82 3.97 5.45 7.72
N THR A 83 4.91 5.21 6.80
CA THR A 83 6.35 5.25 7.09
C THR A 83 6.78 6.61 7.67
N SER A 84 6.29 7.70 7.07
CA SER A 84 6.59 9.06 7.51
C SER A 84 6.00 9.36 8.89
N LEU A 85 4.77 8.92 9.16
CA LEU A 85 4.10 9.13 10.44
C LEU A 85 4.75 8.30 11.56
N ILE A 86 5.03 7.03 11.32
CA ILE A 86 5.69 6.13 12.30
C ILE A 86 7.02 6.72 12.73
N ARG A 87 7.83 7.19 11.78
CA ARG A 87 9.13 7.81 12.07
C ARG A 87 9.04 9.07 12.94
N ASN A 88 7.90 9.75 12.97
CA ASN A 88 7.68 11.01 13.66
C ASN A 88 6.69 10.91 14.83
N SER A 89 6.36 9.71 15.31
CA SER A 89 5.37 9.50 16.36
C SER A 89 5.83 8.47 17.40
N THR A 90 5.22 8.49 18.58
CA THR A 90 5.51 7.51 19.63
C THR A 90 4.75 6.19 19.36
N PRO A 91 5.23 5.05 19.88
CA PRO A 91 4.52 3.77 19.73
C PRO A 91 3.07 3.80 20.23
N GLU A 92 2.79 4.55 21.30
CA GLU A 92 1.45 4.69 21.87
C GLU A 92 0.51 5.40 20.88
N PHE A 93 0.98 6.48 20.25
CA PHE A 93 0.24 7.21 19.23
C PHE A 93 -0.03 6.32 18.00
N GLN A 94 0.98 5.59 17.54
CA GLN A 94 0.86 4.69 16.39
C GLN A 94 -0.21 3.62 16.63
N LYS A 95 -0.26 3.06 17.85
CA LYS A 95 -1.28 2.09 18.27
C LYS A 95 -2.67 2.72 18.37
N GLU A 96 -2.79 3.88 19.02
CA GLU A 96 -4.08 4.59 19.16
C GLU A 96 -4.71 4.90 17.80
N LYS A 97 -3.90 5.30 16.82
CA LYS A 97 -4.34 5.71 15.49
C LYS A 97 -4.41 4.58 14.46
N ARG A 98 -4.18 3.33 14.88
CA ARG A 98 -4.21 2.12 14.04
C ARG A 98 -3.19 2.10 12.89
N VAL A 99 -2.13 2.92 12.96
CA VAL A 99 -1.19 3.11 11.83
C VAL A 99 -0.40 1.84 11.54
N LEU A 100 0.03 1.12 12.59
CA LEU A 100 0.77 -0.14 12.44
C LEU A 100 -0.09 -1.23 11.79
N TYR A 101 -1.36 -1.30 12.19
CA TYR A 101 -2.33 -2.21 11.57
C TYR A 101 -2.50 -1.89 10.09
N ILE A 102 -2.70 -0.60 9.75
CA ILE A 102 -2.85 -0.18 8.35
C ILE A 102 -1.60 -0.51 7.53
N GLN A 103 -0.40 -0.25 8.06
CA GLN A 103 0.86 -0.58 7.38
C GLN A 103 0.95 -2.08 7.08
N GLU A 104 0.69 -2.95 8.06
CA GLU A 104 0.70 -4.41 7.89
C GLU A 104 -0.31 -4.86 6.82
N LYS A 105 -1.52 -4.28 6.82
CA LYS A 105 -2.54 -4.62 5.84
C LYS A 105 -2.23 -4.09 4.44
N ILE A 106 -1.57 -2.95 4.31
CA ILE A 106 -1.08 -2.45 3.02
C ILE A 106 -0.07 -3.43 2.43
N GLU A 107 0.92 -3.86 3.20
CA GLU A 107 1.92 -4.85 2.75
C GLU A 107 1.23 -6.18 2.35
N SER A 108 0.29 -6.63 3.18
CA SER A 108 -0.50 -7.83 2.91
C SER A 108 -1.30 -7.70 1.61
N LEU A 109 -2.02 -6.59 1.41
CA LEU A 109 -2.78 -6.34 0.18
C LEU A 109 -1.86 -6.26 -1.04
N GLN A 110 -0.79 -5.48 -0.98
CA GLN A 110 0.16 -5.32 -2.08
C GLN A 110 0.73 -6.66 -2.54
N SER A 111 1.00 -7.57 -1.60
CA SER A 111 1.55 -8.90 -1.91
C SER A 111 0.55 -9.88 -2.57
N LEU A 112 -0.74 -9.54 -2.61
CA LEU A 112 -1.79 -10.27 -3.31
C LEU A 112 -2.04 -9.73 -4.72
N PHE A 113 -1.53 -8.53 -5.05
CA PHE A 113 -1.65 -8.00 -6.40
C PHE A 113 -0.81 -8.82 -7.39
N PRO A 114 -1.33 -9.06 -8.61
CA PRO A 114 -0.64 -9.80 -9.65
C PRO A 114 0.40 -8.97 -10.43
N TYR A 115 0.80 -7.79 -9.92
CA TYR A 115 1.77 -6.92 -10.61
C TYR A 115 3.20 -7.42 -10.43
N LEU A 116 3.90 -7.59 -11.55
CA LEU A 116 5.26 -8.16 -11.58
C LEU A 116 6.31 -7.26 -12.23
N LEU A 117 5.89 -6.29 -13.04
CA LEU A 117 6.76 -5.44 -13.83
C LEU A 117 6.33 -3.99 -13.68
N PHE A 118 7.33 -3.12 -13.55
CA PHE A 118 7.15 -1.70 -13.28
C PHE A 118 8.15 -0.88 -14.08
N PHE A 119 7.77 0.35 -14.41
CA PHE A 119 8.67 1.34 -14.98
C PHE A 119 9.36 2.11 -13.86
N SER A 120 10.68 2.09 -13.86
CA SER A 120 11.51 2.85 -12.94
C SER A 120 12.32 3.88 -13.73
N PRO A 121 12.04 5.17 -13.57
CA PRO A 121 12.80 6.21 -14.25
C PRO A 121 14.15 6.46 -13.55
N GLY A 122 15.20 6.66 -14.34
CA GLY A 122 16.54 7.04 -13.91
C GLY A 122 16.80 8.52 -14.19
N PHE A 123 17.18 9.28 -13.15
CA PHE A 123 17.54 10.69 -13.27
C PHE A 123 18.83 10.98 -12.51
N THR A 124 19.58 11.97 -12.98
CA THR A 124 20.59 12.67 -12.18
C THR A 124 20.02 13.98 -11.67
N THR A 125 20.37 14.38 -10.46
CA THR A 125 19.93 15.65 -9.86
C THR A 125 21.14 16.52 -9.61
N GLY A 126 21.14 17.76 -10.12
CA GLY A 126 22.26 18.68 -9.95
C GLY A 126 22.54 18.98 -8.47
N TYR A 127 21.51 19.38 -7.72
CA TYR A 127 21.62 19.60 -6.28
C TYR A 127 20.28 19.50 -5.55
N TYR A 128 20.34 19.44 -4.23
CA TYR A 128 19.16 19.40 -3.36
C TYR A 128 19.07 20.65 -2.48
N THR A 129 17.85 21.06 -2.15
CA THR A 129 17.59 22.03 -1.07
C THR A 129 16.71 21.43 0.02
N CYS A 130 16.88 21.88 1.26
CA CYS A 130 16.00 21.51 2.37
C CYS A 130 14.65 22.23 2.22
N SER A 131 13.54 21.50 2.33
CA SER A 131 12.20 22.10 2.27
C SER A 131 11.87 23.03 3.45
N ILE A 132 12.56 22.89 4.58
CA ILE A 132 12.30 23.70 5.79
C ILE A 132 13.01 25.05 5.75
N CYS A 133 14.29 25.07 5.36
CA CYS A 133 15.12 26.29 5.42
C CYS A 133 15.66 26.75 4.07
N GLY A 134 15.40 26.02 2.98
CA GLY A 134 15.88 26.36 1.64
C GLY A 134 17.37 26.18 1.41
N SER A 135 18.16 25.87 2.44
CA SER A 135 19.62 25.73 2.32
C SER A 135 19.98 24.58 1.37
N LYS A 136 21.02 24.81 0.56
CA LYS A 136 21.59 23.80 -0.34
C LYS A 136 22.20 22.66 0.48
N VAL A 137 21.78 21.43 0.19
CA VAL A 137 22.27 20.22 0.86
C VAL A 137 23.52 19.77 0.13
N VAL A 138 24.68 19.94 0.75
CA VAL A 138 25.96 19.43 0.21
C VAL A 138 26.57 18.42 1.18
N PRO A 139 27.40 17.46 0.71
CA PRO A 139 27.92 16.39 1.55
C PRO A 139 28.62 16.86 2.84
N ARG A 140 29.35 17.99 2.76
CA ARG A 140 30.13 18.57 3.87
C ARG A 140 29.42 19.68 4.65
N ASN A 141 28.26 20.16 4.18
CA ASN A 141 27.51 21.22 4.84
C ASN A 141 26.01 20.95 4.66
N ARG A 142 25.38 20.54 5.77
CA ARG A 142 23.94 20.25 5.82
C ARG A 142 23.33 21.23 6.82
N CYS A 143 22.10 21.66 6.54
CA CYS A 143 21.31 22.34 7.56
C CYS A 143 21.09 21.43 8.78
N GLY A 144 20.68 22.01 9.91
CA GLY A 144 20.33 21.24 11.11
C GLY A 144 19.11 20.31 10.96
N HIS A 145 18.33 20.46 9.87
CA HIS A 145 17.15 19.63 9.62
C HIS A 145 17.50 18.26 9.03
N LYS A 146 16.85 17.22 9.55
CA LYS A 146 17.02 15.83 9.11
C LYS A 146 15.89 15.45 8.15
N LYS A 147 16.24 14.91 6.97
CA LYS A 147 15.26 14.39 6.00
C LYS A 147 14.32 13.37 6.65
N GLY A 148 13.02 13.57 6.47
CA GLY A 148 11.94 12.75 6.99
C GLY A 148 11.59 13.02 8.46
N ILE A 149 12.08 14.12 9.04
CA ILE A 149 11.66 14.62 10.36
C ILE A 149 10.76 15.84 10.20
N VAL A 150 9.76 15.97 11.07
CA VAL A 150 8.80 17.07 11.06
C VAL A 150 9.32 18.24 11.90
N TYR A 151 9.22 19.45 11.35
CA TYR A 151 9.59 20.71 11.99
C TYR A 151 8.49 21.73 11.76
N ASN A 152 8.01 22.37 12.83
CA ASN A 152 6.91 23.35 12.80
C ASN A 152 5.69 22.90 11.98
N GLY A 153 5.35 21.61 12.09
CA GLY A 153 4.21 21.01 11.39
C GLY A 153 4.42 20.73 9.89
N GLU A 154 5.67 20.76 9.42
CA GLU A 154 6.06 20.45 8.03
C GLU A 154 7.13 19.34 7.98
N LEU A 155 7.00 18.41 7.04
CA LEU A 155 7.97 17.32 6.87
C LEU A 155 9.21 17.81 6.12
N CYS A 156 10.39 17.59 6.67
CA CYS A 156 11.65 17.93 6.00
C CYS A 156 11.92 16.99 4.83
N MET A 157 11.88 17.53 3.61
CA MET A 157 12.16 16.85 2.36
C MET A 157 13.39 17.48 1.69
N HIS A 158 14.05 16.71 0.85
CA HIS A 158 15.08 17.23 -0.04
C HIS A 158 14.46 17.43 -1.41
N ILE A 159 14.38 18.68 -1.85
CA ILE A 159 13.84 19.06 -3.14
C ILE A 159 14.99 19.02 -4.14
N GLY A 160 14.90 18.15 -5.14
CA GLY A 160 15.88 18.06 -6.21
C GLY A 160 15.68 19.16 -7.24
N HIS A 161 16.78 19.78 -7.67
CA HIS A 161 16.80 20.81 -8.71
C HIS A 161 17.62 20.32 -9.90
N GLU A 162 17.30 20.84 -11.08
CA GLU A 162 17.93 20.48 -12.35
C GLU A 162 17.90 18.95 -12.58
N PRO A 163 16.70 18.33 -12.60
CA PRO A 163 16.59 16.92 -12.93
C PRO A 163 16.97 16.70 -14.39
N ASP A 164 17.88 15.77 -14.62
CA ASP A 164 18.34 15.36 -15.94
C ASP A 164 17.96 13.89 -16.14
N PHE A 165 16.96 13.67 -17.00
CA PHE A 165 16.38 12.37 -17.28
C PHE A 165 17.33 11.53 -18.15
N LYS A 166 17.58 10.29 -17.73
CA LYS A 166 18.51 9.38 -18.40
C LYS A 166 17.80 8.24 -19.10
N GLU A 167 16.91 7.56 -18.39
CA GLU A 167 16.31 6.33 -18.86
C GLU A 167 14.98 6.00 -18.17
N ILE A 168 14.24 5.06 -18.76
CA ILE A 168 13.19 4.29 -18.08
C ILE A 168 13.59 2.83 -18.18
N SER A 169 13.73 2.20 -17.02
CA SER A 169 14.06 0.78 -16.90
C SER A 169 12.82 -0.02 -16.51
N ILE A 170 12.69 -1.24 -17.03
CA ILE A 170 11.65 -2.20 -16.63
C ILE A 170 12.21 -3.07 -15.51
N VAL A 171 11.57 -3.05 -14.34
CA VAL A 171 12.07 -3.73 -13.14
C VAL A 171 10.97 -4.54 -12.47
N THR A 172 11.37 -5.55 -11.69
CA THR A 172 10.47 -6.37 -10.87
C THR A 172 10.33 -5.87 -9.43
N ASN A 173 11.27 -5.04 -8.97
CA ASN A 173 11.30 -4.47 -7.62
C ASN A 173 11.56 -2.96 -7.67
N PRO A 174 10.52 -2.14 -7.90
CA PRO A 174 10.68 -0.69 -8.01
C PRO A 174 10.73 -0.01 -6.64
N VAL A 175 11.40 1.14 -6.58
CA VAL A 175 11.21 2.11 -5.49
C VAL A 175 9.87 2.84 -5.63
N GLN A 176 9.42 3.06 -6.87
CA GLN A 176 8.14 3.67 -7.22
C GLN A 176 7.16 2.60 -7.71
N LYS A 177 6.34 2.09 -6.80
CA LYS A 177 5.43 0.97 -7.06
C LYS A 177 4.28 1.35 -7.99
N TYR A 178 3.85 2.62 -8.07
CA TYR A 178 2.68 3.05 -8.81
C TYR A 178 2.80 2.86 -10.34
N SER A 179 4.02 2.81 -10.85
CA SER A 179 4.31 2.76 -12.30
C SER A 179 4.23 1.34 -12.84
N VAL A 180 3.04 0.74 -12.84
CA VAL A 180 2.82 -0.64 -13.29
C VAL A 180 2.90 -0.75 -14.82
N ALA A 181 3.67 -1.72 -15.32
CA ALA A 181 3.88 -1.94 -16.76
C ALA A 181 2.91 -2.97 -17.40
N HIS A 182 1.90 -3.42 -16.66
CA HIS A 182 0.89 -4.39 -17.12
C HIS A 182 -0.42 -3.72 -17.56
N ASP A 183 -1.14 -4.36 -18.47
CA ASP A 183 -2.56 -4.09 -18.68
C ASP A 183 -3.39 -4.92 -17.69
N ASP A 184 -4.17 -4.26 -16.84
CA ASP A 184 -4.98 -4.91 -15.80
C ASP A 184 -5.98 -5.91 -16.39
N LYS A 185 -6.43 -5.73 -17.63
CA LYS A 185 -7.34 -6.68 -18.31
C LYS A 185 -6.72 -8.06 -18.54
N THR A 186 -5.38 -8.14 -18.53
CA THR A 186 -4.63 -9.37 -18.77
C THR A 186 -4.28 -10.12 -17.47
N LEU A 187 -4.58 -9.52 -16.32
CA LEU A 187 -4.20 -10.02 -15.01
C LEU A 187 -5.38 -10.66 -14.26
N ASP A 188 -5.04 -11.58 -13.36
CA ASP A 188 -6.02 -12.29 -12.53
C ASP A 188 -6.04 -11.71 -11.11
N PHE A 189 -7.11 -11.00 -10.79
CA PHE A 189 -7.38 -10.43 -9.47
C PHE A 189 -8.32 -11.30 -8.61
N SER A 190 -8.57 -12.55 -8.99
CA SER A 190 -9.51 -13.45 -8.29
C SER A 190 -9.20 -13.61 -6.80
N VAL A 191 -7.93 -13.72 -6.43
CA VAL A 191 -7.48 -13.81 -5.02
C VAL A 191 -7.89 -12.57 -4.23
N LEU A 192 -7.68 -11.38 -4.80
CA LEU A 192 -8.02 -10.11 -4.16
C LEU A 192 -9.55 -9.94 -4.08
N ASN A 193 -10.27 -10.30 -5.14
CA ASN A 193 -11.72 -10.29 -5.17
C ASN A 193 -12.31 -11.23 -4.12
N PHE A 194 -11.73 -12.42 -3.95
CA PHE A 194 -12.13 -13.37 -2.93
C PHE A 194 -11.94 -12.75 -1.55
N LEU A 195 -10.78 -12.19 -1.24
CA LEU A 195 -10.56 -11.54 0.06
C LEU A 195 -11.61 -10.44 0.31
N ILE A 196 -11.75 -9.51 -0.62
CA ILE A 196 -12.58 -8.31 -0.44
C ILE A 196 -14.08 -8.65 -0.39
N SER A 197 -14.53 -9.74 -1.01
CA SER A 197 -15.92 -10.17 -0.92
C SER A 197 -16.31 -10.71 0.46
N HIS A 198 -15.34 -11.13 1.28
CA HIS A 198 -15.56 -11.65 2.63
C HIS A 198 -15.44 -10.57 3.71
N LEU A 199 -15.09 -9.33 3.33
CA LEU A 199 -14.92 -8.20 4.24
C LEU A 199 -16.05 -7.18 4.03
N GLU A 200 -16.68 -6.76 5.12
CA GLU A 200 -17.67 -5.69 5.14
C GLU A 200 -17.00 -4.30 5.14
N HIS A 201 -15.93 -4.12 5.89
CA HIS A 201 -15.21 -2.86 6.05
C HIS A 201 -13.68 -3.02 6.15
N ALA A 202 -12.94 -1.92 5.94
CA ALA A 202 -11.48 -1.94 5.82
C ALA A 202 -10.73 -2.47 7.07
N PHE A 203 -11.32 -2.36 8.26
CA PHE A 203 -10.65 -2.69 9.53
C PHE A 203 -11.00 -4.08 10.09
N GLU A 204 -11.61 -4.96 9.28
CA GLU A 204 -11.82 -6.35 9.67
C GLU A 204 -10.50 -7.11 9.73
N ARG A 205 -10.37 -8.02 10.70
CA ARG A 205 -9.13 -8.77 10.89
C ARG A 205 -9.09 -9.97 9.97
N TRP A 206 -8.06 -9.99 9.14
CA TRP A 206 -7.74 -11.12 8.29
C TRP A 206 -6.24 -11.27 8.20
N SER A 207 -5.81 -12.49 7.95
CA SER A 207 -4.45 -12.81 7.53
C SER A 207 -4.51 -13.89 6.46
N TYR A 208 -3.36 -14.27 5.92
CA TYR A 208 -3.32 -15.32 4.93
C TYR A 208 -2.00 -16.07 4.99
N ILE A 209 -2.02 -17.33 4.57
CA ILE A 209 -0.83 -18.17 4.49
C ILE A 209 -0.65 -18.58 3.03
N LYS A 210 0.56 -18.36 2.48
CA LYS A 210 0.93 -18.89 1.16
C LYS A 210 1.34 -20.36 1.36
N THR A 211 0.52 -21.27 0.84
CA THR A 211 0.73 -22.71 0.90
C THR A 211 0.85 -23.28 -0.51
N ARG A 212 0.98 -24.61 -0.63
CA ARG A 212 0.80 -25.30 -1.91
C ARG A 212 -0.17 -26.45 -1.69
N LYS A 213 -1.17 -26.58 -2.56
CA LYS A 213 -2.09 -27.72 -2.56
C LYS A 213 -1.69 -28.68 -3.67
N VAL A 214 -1.77 -29.96 -3.37
CA VAL A 214 -1.42 -31.05 -4.29
C VAL A 214 -2.70 -31.58 -4.90
N PHE A 215 -2.72 -31.71 -6.21
CA PHE A 215 -3.87 -32.22 -6.96
C PHE A 215 -3.42 -33.33 -7.92
N SER A 216 -4.30 -34.29 -8.17
CA SER A 216 -4.07 -35.32 -9.17
C SER A 216 -3.90 -34.69 -10.56
N ARG A 217 -2.95 -35.21 -11.34
CA ARG A 217 -2.73 -34.81 -12.72
C ARG A 217 -3.98 -34.96 -13.60
N GLU A 218 -4.84 -35.92 -13.29
CA GLU A 218 -6.07 -36.21 -14.04
C GLU A 218 -7.05 -35.03 -14.08
N MET A 219 -7.07 -34.22 -13.02
CA MET A 219 -7.89 -33.00 -12.95
C MET A 219 -7.51 -31.97 -14.02
N PHE A 220 -6.32 -32.10 -14.61
CA PHE A 220 -5.78 -31.21 -15.64
C PHE A 220 -5.67 -31.91 -17.00
N SER A 221 -6.47 -32.96 -17.22
CA SER A 221 -6.54 -33.70 -18.49
C SER A 221 -6.95 -32.83 -19.67
N LYS A 222 -7.83 -31.84 -19.43
CA LYS A 222 -8.28 -30.87 -20.44
C LYS A 222 -7.28 -29.74 -20.71
N LEU A 223 -6.20 -29.65 -19.93
CA LEU A 223 -5.22 -28.58 -20.07
C LEU A 223 -4.34 -28.81 -21.29
N SER A 224 -4.25 -27.80 -22.16
CA SER A 224 -3.38 -27.86 -23.34
C SER A 224 -1.91 -28.04 -22.95
N LEU A 225 -1.21 -28.94 -23.63
CA LEU A 225 0.23 -29.17 -23.41
C LEU A 225 1.09 -27.91 -23.62
N LYS A 226 0.61 -26.96 -24.44
CA LYS A 226 1.31 -25.70 -24.72
C LYS A 226 0.96 -24.58 -23.74
N SER A 227 0.03 -24.78 -22.81
CA SER A 227 -0.32 -23.74 -21.84
C SER A 227 0.78 -23.54 -20.80
N LYS A 228 0.73 -22.43 -20.08
CA LYS A 228 1.57 -22.24 -18.89
C LYS A 228 1.27 -23.33 -17.85
N CYS A 229 2.29 -23.78 -17.14
CA CYS A 229 2.12 -24.83 -16.14
C CYS A 229 1.35 -24.32 -14.90
N PRO A 230 0.35 -25.06 -14.38
CA PRO A 230 -0.43 -24.67 -13.19
C PRO A 230 0.40 -24.53 -11.92
N CYS A 231 1.56 -25.18 -11.83
CA CYS A 231 2.47 -25.03 -10.70
C CYS A 231 3.16 -23.65 -10.65
N LYS A 232 2.96 -22.82 -11.68
CA LYS A 232 3.52 -21.46 -11.86
C LYS A 232 5.06 -21.43 -11.84
N SER A 233 5.72 -22.49 -12.31
CA SER A 233 7.19 -22.56 -12.44
C SER A 233 7.76 -21.61 -13.52
N GLY A 234 6.91 -21.08 -14.40
CA GLY A 234 7.33 -20.31 -15.58
C GLY A 234 7.43 -21.16 -16.86
N GLU A 235 7.49 -22.48 -16.72
CA GLU A 235 7.61 -23.43 -17.84
C GLU A 235 6.26 -23.74 -18.50
N VAL A 236 6.34 -24.22 -19.74
CA VAL A 236 5.21 -24.78 -20.48
C VAL A 236 4.80 -26.11 -19.85
N PHE A 237 3.50 -26.38 -19.83
CA PHE A 237 2.94 -27.51 -19.12
C PHE A 237 3.54 -28.87 -19.55
N SER A 238 3.75 -29.06 -20.86
CA SER A 238 4.40 -30.24 -21.44
C SER A 238 5.76 -30.56 -20.82
N ASN A 239 6.54 -29.53 -20.50
CA ASN A 239 7.94 -29.64 -20.07
C ASN A 239 8.09 -29.63 -18.54
N CYS A 240 6.99 -29.47 -17.81
CA CYS A 240 7.05 -29.24 -16.36
C CYS A 240 6.32 -30.32 -15.55
N CYS A 241 4.99 -30.26 -15.51
CA CYS A 241 4.19 -31.13 -14.65
C CYS A 241 3.38 -32.18 -15.43
N ASN A 242 3.48 -32.21 -16.77
CA ASN A 242 2.74 -33.18 -17.58
C ASN A 242 3.05 -34.63 -17.23
N GLN A 243 4.32 -34.94 -16.93
CA GLN A 243 4.78 -36.30 -16.61
C GLN A 243 4.63 -36.65 -15.12
N LYS A 244 4.15 -35.73 -14.28
CA LYS A 244 3.98 -35.98 -12.85
C LYS A 244 2.60 -36.57 -12.58
N SER A 245 2.50 -37.50 -11.63
CA SER A 245 1.22 -38.01 -11.14
C SER A 245 0.43 -36.95 -10.36
N GLU A 246 1.15 -36.02 -9.74
CA GLU A 246 0.60 -34.97 -8.89
C GLU A 246 1.18 -33.60 -9.24
N ILE A 247 0.36 -32.57 -9.11
CA ILE A 247 0.74 -31.18 -9.39
C ILE A 247 0.57 -30.36 -8.12
N SER A 248 1.67 -29.75 -7.67
CA SER A 248 1.70 -28.82 -6.54
C SER A 248 1.47 -27.38 -7.01
N ILE A 249 0.31 -26.84 -6.66
CA ILE A 249 -0.16 -25.52 -7.10
C ILE A 249 -0.05 -24.52 -5.94
N PRO A 250 0.50 -23.31 -6.18
CA PRO A 250 0.46 -22.25 -5.18
C PRO A 250 -0.97 -21.96 -4.73
N HIS A 251 -1.16 -21.89 -3.41
CA HIS A 251 -2.46 -21.65 -2.81
C HIS A 251 -2.36 -20.59 -1.72
N ILE A 252 -3.46 -19.89 -1.47
CA ILE A 252 -3.56 -18.88 -0.43
C ILE A 252 -4.75 -19.27 0.44
N ASP A 253 -4.47 -19.63 1.68
CA ASP A 253 -5.50 -19.89 2.69
C ASP A 253 -5.69 -18.58 3.48
N PHE A 254 -6.89 -18.01 3.40
CA PHE A 254 -7.27 -16.84 4.19
C PHE A 254 -7.77 -17.26 5.57
N LEU A 255 -7.35 -16.52 6.58
CA LEU A 255 -7.79 -16.67 7.96
C LEU A 255 -8.55 -15.41 8.35
N PHE A 256 -9.85 -15.54 8.57
CA PHE A 256 -10.71 -14.45 9.06
C PHE A 256 -10.94 -14.69 10.55
N GLU A 257 -10.68 -13.68 11.39
CA GLU A 257 -11.01 -13.78 12.81
C GLU A 257 -12.51 -13.50 12.99
N ASP A 258 -13.28 -14.56 13.28
CA ASP A 258 -14.72 -14.64 13.57
C ASP A 258 -15.67 -13.87 12.63
N LYS A 259 -16.03 -14.55 11.54
CA LYS A 259 -17.42 -15.00 11.37
C LYS A 259 -17.39 -16.54 11.37
N GLU A 260 -18.31 -17.16 12.11
CA GLU A 260 -18.45 -18.62 12.25
C GLU A 260 -18.26 -19.36 10.90
N ASP A 261 -17.39 -20.38 10.93
CA ASP A 261 -17.17 -21.46 9.95
C ASP A 261 -17.69 -21.21 8.52
N PHE A 262 -16.88 -20.54 7.70
CA PHE A 262 -17.05 -20.56 6.26
C PHE A 262 -16.31 -21.77 5.68
N GLU A 263 -17.03 -22.86 5.38
CA GLU A 263 -16.51 -23.88 4.46
C GLU A 263 -16.47 -23.28 3.04
N PRO A 264 -15.29 -23.01 2.46
CA PRO A 264 -15.23 -22.44 1.12
C PRO A 264 -15.69 -23.50 0.11
N LYS A 265 -16.82 -23.26 -0.56
CA LYS A 265 -17.15 -23.95 -1.81
C LYS A 265 -16.08 -23.57 -2.84
N ILE A 266 -15.16 -24.49 -3.09
CA ILE A 266 -14.14 -24.36 -4.12
C ILE A 266 -14.85 -24.30 -5.49
N ASN A 267 -15.02 -23.09 -6.02
CA ASN A 267 -15.43 -22.88 -7.41
C ASN A 267 -14.17 -22.65 -8.26
N PHE A 268 -13.88 -23.61 -9.15
CA PHE A 268 -12.85 -23.44 -10.18
C PHE A 268 -13.43 -22.62 -11.34
N PRO A 269 -12.73 -21.60 -11.86
CA PRO A 269 -13.19 -20.84 -13.01
C PRO A 269 -12.79 -21.56 -14.31
N TYR A 270 -13.49 -22.65 -14.64
CA TYR A 270 -13.54 -23.22 -16.01
C TYR A 270 -14.90 -23.85 -16.26
#